data_AF-A0A7V9U5H3-F1
#
_entry.id   AF-A0A7V9U5H3-F1
#
_cell.length_a   1.000
_cell.length_b   1.000
_cell.length_c   1.000
_cell.angle_alpha   90.00
_cell.angle_beta   90.00
_cell.angle_gamma   90.00
#
_symmetry.space_group_name_H-M   'P 1'
#
loop_
_entity.id
_entity.type
_entity.pdbx_description
1 polymer ?
#
loop_
_entity_poly.entity_id
_entity_poly.type
_entity_poly.pdbx_seq_one_letter_code
_entity_poly.pdbx_strand_id
1 'polypeptide(L)' 'LTLTVSDNGRGFPDSEALAETARPSLGLAGMRERISAVSGSVTLTTDVGAMVTVRIPLNNVS' A
#
# COMPACT_ATOMS: atom_id res chain seq x y z
N LEU A 1 -1.13 8.09 -12.99
CA LEU A 1 -1.30 6.64 -13.11
C LEU A 1 -1.98 6.11 -11.85
N THR A 2 -2.94 5.21 -12.00
CA THR A 2 -3.55 4.48 -10.88
C THR A 2 -3.33 2.99 -11.10
N LEU A 3 -2.77 2.31 -10.10
CA LEU A 3 -2.62 0.85 -10.05
C LEU A 3 -3.46 0.32 -8.90
N THR A 4 -4.23 -0.73 -9.15
CA THR A 4 -5.00 -1.44 -8.12
C THR A 4 -4.59 -2.91 -8.12
N VAL A 5 -4.27 -3.43 -6.94
CA VAL A 5 -4.00 -4.85 -6.71
C VAL A 5 -4.99 -5.34 -5.67
N SER A 6 -5.69 -6.44 -5.96
CA SER A 6 -6.67 -7.04 -5.06
C SER A 6 -6.42 -8.53 -4.91
N ASP A 7 -6.57 -9.04 -3.69
CA ASP A 7 -6.71 -10.47 -3.42
C ASP A 7 -8.07 -10.75 -2.77
N ASN A 8 -8.48 -12.01 -2.80
CA ASN A 8 -9.66 -12.54 -2.11
C ASN A 8 -9.28 -13.27 -0.81
N GLY A 9 -8.17 -12.86 -0.19
CA GLY A 9 -7.63 -13.45 1.02
C GLY A 9 -8.35 -12.97 2.29
N ARG A 10 -7.59 -12.83 3.38
CA ARG A 10 -8.14 -12.41 4.69
C ARG A 10 -8.05 -10.90 4.95
N GLY A 11 -7.53 -10.13 4.00
CA GLY A 11 -7.32 -8.70 4.17
C GLY A 11 -6.12 -8.34 5.03
N PHE A 12 -6.01 -7.06 5.35
CA PHE A 12 -5.00 -6.56 6.29
C PHE A 12 -5.48 -6.74 7.74
N PRO A 13 -4.59 -7.11 8.68
CA PRO A 13 -4.88 -6.97 10.10
C PRO A 13 -5.13 -5.49 10.41
N ASP A 14 -5.86 -5.20 11.49
CA ASP A 14 -6.23 -3.84 11.88
C ASP A 14 -5.05 -2.85 11.77
N SER A 15 -5.35 -1.60 11.41
CA SER A 15 -4.33 -0.60 11.06
C SER A 15 -3.30 -0.36 12.17
N GLU A 16 -3.67 -0.58 13.44
CA GLU A 16 -2.75 -0.55 14.59
C GLU A 16 -1.80 -1.75 14.61
N ALA A 17 -2.30 -2.95 14.30
CA ALA A 17 -1.48 -4.16 14.23
C ALA A 17 -0.41 -4.09 13.13
N LEU A 18 -0.67 -3.39 12.02
CA LEU A 18 0.33 -3.13 10.97
C LEU A 18 1.49 -2.24 11.45
N ALA A 19 1.27 -1.37 12.44
CA ALA A 19 2.32 -0.55 13.06
C ALA A 19 3.09 -1.34 14.13
N GLU A 20 2.44 -2.30 14.80
CA GLU A 20 2.99 -3.04 15.94
C GLU A 20 3.67 -4.38 15.60
N THR A 21 3.62 -4.85 14.35
CA THR A 21 4.34 -6.09 13.99
C THR A 21 5.85 -5.94 14.27
N ALA A 22 6.36 -6.73 15.22
CA ALA A 22 7.76 -6.79 15.68
C ALA A 22 8.80 -7.13 14.60
N ARG A 23 8.35 -7.33 13.35
CA ARG A 23 9.16 -7.32 12.15
C ARG A 23 8.43 -6.44 11.15
N PRO A 24 8.80 -5.15 10.97
CA PRO A 24 8.20 -4.34 9.93
C PRO A 24 8.44 -5.06 8.60
N SER A 25 7.38 -5.66 8.04
CA SER A 25 7.52 -6.36 6.77
C SER A 25 7.88 -5.28 5.74
N LEU A 26 9.12 -5.33 5.24
CA LEU A 26 9.67 -4.34 4.31
C LEU A 26 8.82 -4.15 3.04
N GLY A 27 7.90 -5.08 2.75
CA GLY A 27 6.97 -5.00 1.65
C GLY A 27 6.17 -3.69 1.66
N LEU A 28 5.20 -3.55 2.56
CA LEU A 28 4.30 -2.39 2.56
C LEU A 28 4.98 -1.09 2.99
N ALA A 29 5.88 -1.15 3.98
CA ALA A 29 6.67 -0.01 4.40
C ALA A 29 7.56 0.51 3.25
N GLY A 30 8.28 -0.37 2.57
CA GLY A 30 9.11 0.00 1.42
C GLY A 30 8.28 0.43 0.21
N MET A 31 7.08 -0.14 0.01
CA MET A 31 6.14 0.36 -1.00
C MET A 31 5.73 1.79 -0.70
N ARG A 32 5.34 2.10 0.55
CA ARG A 32 4.99 3.47 0.98
C ARG A 32 6.13 4.43 0.74
N GLU A 33 7.36 4.07 1.14
CA GLU A 33 8.55 4.89 0.94
C GLU A 33 8.78 5.20 -0.54
N ARG A 34 8.80 4.17 -1.41
CA ARG A 34 9.02 4.34 -2.86
C ARG A 34 7.91 5.14 -3.54
N ILE A 35 6.66 4.95 -3.13
CA ILE A 35 5.51 5.69 -3.67
C ILE A 35 5.59 7.17 -3.24
N SER A 36 5.93 7.44 -1.98
CA SER A 36 6.13 8.81 -1.49
C SER A 36 7.27 9.52 -2.21
N ALA A 37 8.36 8.82 -2.54
CA ALA A 37 9.50 9.38 -3.26
C ALA A 37 9.13 9.94 -4.66
N VAL A 38 8.06 9.43 -5.27
CA VAL A 38 7.52 9.94 -6.55
C VAL A 38 6.30 10.84 -6.37
N SER A 39 6.08 11.38 -5.16
CA SER A 39 4.91 12.18 -4.78
C SER A 39 3.58 11.44 -5.00
N GLY A 40 3.61 10.12 -4.92
CA GLY A 40 2.43 9.27 -5.02
C GLY A 40 1.73 9.10 -3.67
N SER A 41 0.61 8.37 -3.71
CA SER A 41 -0.13 7.96 -2.51
C SER A 41 -0.55 6.50 -2.62
N VAL A 42 -0.72 5.86 -1.46
CA VAL A 42 -1.21 4.49 -1.35
C VAL A 42 -2.38 4.43 -0.36
N THR A 43 -3.43 3.71 -0.73
CA THR A 43 -4.58 3.42 0.11
C THR A 43 -4.72 1.91 0.25
N LEU A 44 -5.03 1.45 1.46
CA LEU A 44 -5.28 0.06 1.77
C LEU A 44 -6.71 -0.06 2.25
N THR A 45 -7.44 -1.02 1.70
CA THR A 45 -8.81 -1.31 2.13
C THR A 45 -8.96 -2.82 2.31
N THR A 46 -9.66 -3.21 3.38
CA THR A 46 -10.07 -4.58 3.62
C THR A 46 -11.59 -4.66 3.43
N ASP A 47 -12.06 -5.54 2.55
CA ASP A 47 -13.47 -5.89 2.40
C ASP A 47 -13.59 -7.41 2.28
N VAL A 48 -13.63 -7.97 1.07
CA VAL A 48 -13.58 -9.41 0.79
C VAL A 48 -12.14 -9.84 0.45
N GLY A 49 -11.17 -9.41 1.26
CA GLY A 49 -9.73 -9.57 1.01
C GLY A 49 -8.97 -8.26 1.10
N ALA A 50 -7.73 -8.22 0.63
CA ALA A 50 -6.89 -7.02 0.66
C ALA A 50 -6.92 -6.31 -0.70
N MET A 51 -7.14 -5.00 -0.68
CA MET A 51 -6.99 -4.13 -1.85
C MET A 51 -6.00 -3.01 -1.57
N VAL A 52 -5.06 -2.83 -2.51
CA VAL A 52 -4.04 -1.78 -2.51
C VAL A 52 -4.26 -0.90 -3.73
N THR A 53 -4.50 0.38 -3.52
CA THR A 53 -4.59 1.38 -4.59
C THR A 53 -3.41 2.33 -4.51
N VAL A 54 -2.65 2.45 -5.59
CA VAL A 54 -1.52 3.36 -5.73
C VAL A 54 -1.86 4.43 -6.76
N ARG A 55 -1.63 5.70 -6.42
CA ARG A 55 -1.74 6.83 -7.35
C ARG A 55 -0.40 7.54 -7.48
N ILE A 56 0.11 7.67 -8.71
CA ILE A 56 1.37 8.35 -9.02
C ILE A 56 1.09 9.47 -10.05
N PRO A 57 1.53 10.72 -9.80
CA PRO A 57 1.49 11.79 -10.80
C PRO A 57 2.37 11.45 -12.01
N LEU A 58 1.84 11.57 -13.23
CA LEU A 58 2.56 11.17 -14.47
C LEU A 58 3.67 12.16 -14.87
N ASN A 59 3.57 13.39 -14.40
CA ASN A 59 4.56 14.45 -14.58
C ASN A 59 5.86 14.22 -13.80
N ASN A 60 5.91 13.21 -12.93
CA ASN A 60 7.07 12.90 -12.07
C ASN A 60 7.75 11.56 -12.42
N VAL A 61 7.33 10.91 -13.51
CA VAL A 61 7.97 9.68 -14.00
C VAL A 61 8.68 10.05 -15.30
N SER A 62 10.00 10.27 -15.19
CA SER A 62 10.89 10.53 -16.33
C SER A 62 11.28 9.24 -17.04
#